data_AF-A0A0N0A8K7-F1
#
_entry.id   AF-A0A0N0A8K7-F1
#
_cell.length_a   1.000
_cell.length_b   1.000
_cell.length_c   1.000
_cell.angle_alpha   90.00
_cell.angle_beta   90.00
_cell.angle_gamma   90.00
#
_symmetry.space_group_name_H-M   'P 1'
#
loop_
_entity.id
_entity.type
_entity.pdbx_description
1 polymer ?
#
loop_
_entity_poly.entity_id
_entity_poly.type
_entity_poly.pdbx_seq_one_letter_code
_entity_poly.pdbx_strand_id
1 'polypeptide(L)'
;MTTSDGTVQGRTQIFGSAPRNRAFTIVLLGDGFTAAQQTDFNTACKDFVNALTATAPYNELGPAINIWRVNVTSTDPGADDPVGAGGTGATARTYFDSTFGANGVRRLLVCNNSTVLQTAAAQVPEFSVAIVVVNSTVYGGSGGSVGTYSLANGATEIAIHEVGHTAYGLADEYAYYAGGNETGHDHHPAGEPGEPNVTLNTNRATLKWGWAVAASTALPTMSNPGCSTVDTRPSPVPAGTVGLFEGAHYYHCGAYRPEYTCKMRELGVPFCRVCRQVIWNRIGPLATLPARDRTPISVVARYPEHLDVFAVAADGRTMSDWWDASSGWAGWFQVSGGFASPGGTGAPVTSIARYAGHLDLFVVGTDNRIWSTWWDQSTGWASWFRVGSLVARPGSTVNVVSRYADHLDLFTTASDGRTMSTWWDARTGWASDWFQISGGVAANGATVTAVARYPFHLDVFTVGTDNRVYSAWWDERSGWSTWFPLPGITCRPDATVTAVARHRDHLDLFTTASDGKIMSTWWDARSGWAGWFQVSGGVASAGSPVTAVVRYTNHMDLFAVGTDNRIYSTWWHDTTGWAAWFNVSGGVAKPGSQIAALTRVTEHLDLFAVGTDGTVYSTWWDASGGWAGWFQLGIT
;
A
#
# COMPACT_ATOMS: atom_id res chain seq x y z
N MET A 1 6.97 -14.70 -41.99
CA MET A 1 8.04 -15.70 -41.75
C MET A 1 7.60 -16.69 -40.68
N THR A 2 8.40 -17.71 -40.35
CA THR A 2 7.99 -18.73 -39.37
C THR A 2 9.10 -19.07 -38.37
N THR A 3 8.78 -19.89 -37.37
CA THR A 3 9.76 -20.42 -36.41
C THR A 3 10.89 -21.23 -37.07
N SER A 4 10.80 -21.56 -38.37
CA SER A 4 11.92 -22.14 -39.14
C SER A 4 13.08 -21.17 -39.35
N ASP A 5 12.84 -19.86 -39.22
CA ASP A 5 13.81 -18.80 -39.52
C ASP A 5 14.73 -18.49 -38.33
N GLY A 6 14.82 -19.40 -37.37
CA GLY A 6 15.58 -19.23 -36.15
C GLY A 6 15.50 -20.41 -35.20
N THR A 7 16.14 -20.28 -34.04
CA THR A 7 16.12 -21.32 -32.99
C THR A 7 16.19 -20.71 -31.60
N VAL A 8 15.45 -21.28 -30.65
CA VAL A 8 15.55 -20.93 -29.24
C VAL A 8 16.80 -21.61 -28.66
N GLN A 9 17.76 -20.81 -28.19
CA GLN A 9 19.01 -21.32 -27.62
C GLN A 9 18.89 -21.64 -26.13
N GLY A 10 17.97 -20.97 -25.43
CA GLY A 10 17.67 -21.21 -24.02
C GLY A 10 17.34 -19.93 -23.26
N ARG A 11 17.13 -20.09 -21.95
CA ARG A 11 16.80 -19.01 -21.03
C ARG A 11 17.88 -18.78 -19.99
N THR A 12 17.97 -17.55 -19.51
CA THR A 12 18.84 -17.17 -18.38
C THR A 12 18.12 -16.14 -17.53
N GLN A 13 18.03 -16.34 -16.22
CA GLN A 13 17.59 -15.30 -15.31
C GLN A 13 18.72 -14.28 -15.17
N ILE A 14 18.46 -13.03 -15.56
CA ILE A 14 19.45 -11.96 -15.58
C ILE A 14 19.24 -10.91 -14.49
N PHE A 15 18.09 -10.97 -13.79
CA PHE A 15 17.77 -10.13 -12.64
C PHE A 15 16.78 -10.81 -11.70
N GLY A 16 16.85 -10.46 -10.42
CA GLY A 16 15.92 -10.88 -9.38
C GLY A 16 16.20 -12.26 -8.80
N SER A 17 15.61 -12.52 -7.64
CA SER A 17 15.62 -13.82 -6.95
C SER A 17 14.29 -14.11 -6.26
N ALA A 18 13.22 -13.41 -6.65
CA ALA A 18 11.91 -13.55 -6.04
C ALA A 18 11.38 -14.99 -6.24
N PRO A 19 10.75 -15.61 -5.23
CA PRO A 19 10.07 -16.89 -5.40
C PRO A 19 9.06 -16.82 -6.55
N ARG A 20 8.95 -17.90 -7.31
CA ARG A 20 8.14 -17.97 -8.54
C ARG A 20 6.67 -17.54 -8.37
N ASN A 21 6.03 -17.96 -7.27
CA ASN A 21 4.65 -17.60 -6.93
C ASN A 21 4.50 -16.17 -6.38
N ARG A 22 5.59 -15.41 -6.29
CA ARG A 22 5.66 -14.06 -5.70
C ARG A 22 6.50 -13.11 -6.57
N ALA A 23 6.58 -13.37 -7.87
CA ALA A 23 7.43 -12.60 -8.78
C ALA A 23 6.63 -12.00 -9.94
N PHE A 24 6.79 -10.70 -10.15
CA PHE A 24 6.45 -10.07 -11.41
C PHE A 24 7.57 -10.41 -12.41
N THR A 25 7.27 -11.31 -13.33
CA THR A 25 8.29 -11.94 -14.18
C THR A 25 8.26 -11.35 -15.59
N ILE A 26 9.32 -10.66 -15.98
CA ILE A 26 9.51 -10.10 -17.33
C ILE A 26 10.36 -11.07 -18.15
N VAL A 27 9.90 -11.41 -19.36
CA VAL A 27 10.68 -12.20 -20.32
C VAL A 27 11.08 -11.32 -21.49
N LEU A 28 12.38 -11.19 -21.72
CA LEU A 28 12.98 -10.52 -22.88
C LEU A 28 13.35 -11.57 -23.93
N LEU A 29 12.81 -11.45 -25.14
CA LEU A 29 13.10 -12.34 -26.27
C LEU A 29 13.76 -11.53 -27.39
N GLY A 30 14.79 -12.07 -28.03
CA GLY A 30 15.46 -11.38 -29.14
C GLY A 30 14.84 -11.74 -30.48
N ASP A 31 14.66 -10.75 -31.37
CA ASP A 31 14.38 -10.99 -32.80
C ASP A 31 15.33 -10.19 -33.68
N GLY A 32 15.68 -10.74 -34.85
CA GLY A 32 16.65 -10.13 -35.75
C GLY A 32 18.10 -10.23 -35.26
N PHE A 33 18.40 -11.03 -34.24
CA PHE A 33 19.77 -11.28 -33.79
C PHE A 33 20.25 -12.60 -34.37
N THR A 34 21.25 -12.56 -35.24
CA THR A 34 21.87 -13.79 -35.77
C THR A 34 22.62 -14.54 -34.67
N ALA A 35 23.09 -15.76 -34.98
CA ALA A 35 23.92 -16.54 -34.06
C ALA A 35 25.19 -15.79 -33.61
N ALA A 36 25.75 -14.93 -34.47
CA ALA A 36 26.94 -14.12 -34.15
C ALA A 36 26.64 -12.89 -33.27
N GLN A 37 25.38 -12.45 -33.20
CA GLN A 37 24.95 -11.22 -32.52
C GLN A 37 24.29 -11.46 -31.16
N GLN A 38 24.37 -12.68 -30.63
CA GLN A 38 23.76 -13.00 -29.33
C GLN A 38 24.40 -12.22 -28.17
N THR A 39 25.66 -11.81 -28.29
CA THR A 39 26.31 -10.91 -27.31
C THR A 39 25.68 -9.52 -27.32
N ASP A 40 25.26 -9.02 -28.49
CA ASP A 40 24.62 -7.71 -28.62
C ASP A 40 23.22 -7.75 -27.98
N PHE A 41 22.45 -8.81 -28.23
CA PHE A 41 21.17 -9.03 -27.53
C PHE A 41 21.35 -9.13 -26.01
N ASN A 42 22.37 -9.86 -25.56
CA ASN A 42 22.67 -9.98 -24.13
C ASN A 42 22.99 -8.63 -23.49
N THR A 43 23.64 -7.72 -24.24
CA THR A 43 23.97 -6.37 -23.81
C THR A 43 22.70 -5.51 -23.75
N ALA A 44 21.87 -5.52 -24.79
CA ALA A 44 20.60 -4.82 -24.82
C ALA A 44 19.68 -5.22 -23.64
N CYS A 45 19.63 -6.51 -23.29
CA CYS A 45 18.88 -6.96 -22.12
C CYS A 45 19.44 -6.42 -20.80
N LYS A 46 20.77 -6.30 -20.65
CA LYS A 46 21.37 -5.70 -19.45
C LYS A 46 21.07 -4.21 -19.37
N ASP A 47 21.11 -3.51 -20.50
CA ASP A 47 20.76 -2.09 -20.56
C ASP A 47 19.30 -1.85 -20.17
N PHE A 48 18.39 -2.72 -20.63
CA PHE A 48 17.00 -2.73 -20.18
C PHE A 48 16.87 -2.93 -18.67
N VAL A 49 17.55 -3.94 -18.09
CA VAL A 49 17.53 -4.20 -16.64
C VAL A 49 18.00 -2.95 -15.87
N ASN A 50 19.10 -2.35 -16.29
CA ASN A 50 19.67 -1.16 -15.64
C ASN A 50 18.70 0.03 -15.72
N ALA A 51 18.12 0.29 -16.89
CA ALA A 51 17.17 1.38 -17.08
C ALA A 51 15.87 1.16 -16.31
N LEU A 52 15.32 -0.06 -16.32
CA LEU A 52 14.10 -0.41 -15.60
C LEU A 52 14.31 -0.21 -14.10
N THR A 53 15.38 -0.77 -13.53
CA THR A 53 15.67 -0.69 -12.09
C THR A 53 16.08 0.71 -11.63
N ALA A 54 16.47 1.60 -12.54
CA ALA A 54 16.67 3.02 -12.24
C ALA A 54 15.37 3.84 -12.31
N THR A 55 14.31 3.31 -12.94
CA THR A 55 13.05 4.02 -13.18
C THR A 55 12.07 3.80 -12.04
N ALA A 56 11.52 4.88 -11.48
CA ALA A 56 10.46 4.77 -10.47
C ALA A 56 9.12 4.31 -11.10
N PRO A 57 8.36 3.40 -10.46
CA PRO A 57 8.60 2.83 -9.12
C PRO A 57 9.37 1.50 -9.11
N TYR A 58 9.88 1.01 -10.25
CA TYR A 58 10.60 -0.28 -10.31
C TYR A 58 11.86 -0.32 -9.45
N ASN A 59 12.51 0.83 -9.26
CA ASN A 59 13.66 0.99 -8.36
C ASN A 59 13.37 0.54 -6.91
N GLU A 60 12.12 0.66 -6.46
CA GLU A 60 11.67 0.26 -5.13
C GLU A 60 11.04 -1.14 -5.13
N LEU A 61 10.60 -1.61 -6.30
CA LEU A 61 9.90 -2.89 -6.49
C LEU A 61 10.83 -4.03 -6.95
N GLY A 62 12.12 -3.76 -7.12
CA GLY A 62 13.13 -4.73 -7.55
C GLY A 62 13.09 -6.09 -6.85
N PRO A 63 12.88 -6.18 -5.52
CA PRO A 63 12.79 -7.46 -4.82
C PRO A 63 11.65 -8.38 -5.28
N ALA A 64 10.61 -7.85 -5.93
CA ALA A 64 9.48 -8.60 -6.47
C ALA A 64 9.60 -8.89 -7.97
N ILE A 65 10.66 -8.45 -8.64
CA ILE A 65 10.80 -8.55 -10.09
C ILE A 65 11.84 -9.60 -10.44
N ASN A 66 11.47 -10.53 -11.33
CA ASN A 66 12.40 -11.41 -12.00
C ASN A 66 12.48 -11.05 -13.48
N ILE A 67 13.69 -11.01 -14.06
CA ILE A 67 13.86 -10.78 -15.50
C ILE A 67 14.61 -11.95 -16.10
N TRP A 68 13.98 -12.58 -17.08
CA TRP A 68 14.54 -13.68 -17.85
C TRP A 68 14.83 -13.21 -19.26
N ARG A 69 16.01 -13.55 -19.75
CA ARG A 69 16.36 -13.43 -21.16
C ARG A 69 16.18 -14.78 -21.83
N VAL A 70 15.55 -14.80 -23.00
CA VAL A 70 15.46 -15.97 -23.88
C VAL A 70 16.23 -15.64 -25.15
N ASN A 71 17.37 -16.30 -25.34
CA ASN A 71 18.18 -16.17 -26.53
C ASN A 71 17.50 -16.91 -27.68
N VAL A 72 17.17 -16.17 -28.73
CA VAL A 72 16.60 -16.70 -29.97
C VAL A 72 17.46 -16.19 -31.11
N THR A 73 17.88 -17.09 -31.98
CA THR A 73 18.61 -16.72 -33.20
C THR A 73 17.62 -16.44 -34.31
N SER A 74 17.91 -15.46 -35.16
CA SER A 74 17.27 -15.26 -36.46
C SER A 74 18.24 -15.61 -37.59
N THR A 75 17.69 -15.91 -38.78
CA THR A 75 18.49 -16.21 -39.97
C THR A 75 19.12 -14.94 -40.52
N ASP A 76 18.34 -13.88 -40.63
CA ASP A 76 18.80 -12.57 -41.08
C ASP A 76 18.77 -11.56 -39.92
N PRO A 77 19.66 -10.55 -39.92
CA PRO A 77 19.60 -9.47 -38.95
C PRO A 77 18.47 -8.48 -39.29
N GLY A 78 17.97 -7.76 -38.29
CA GLY A 78 16.99 -6.69 -38.52
C GLY A 78 15.54 -7.12 -38.36
N ALA A 79 14.68 -6.42 -39.08
CA ALA A 79 13.25 -6.66 -39.16
C ALA A 79 12.80 -6.23 -40.57
N ASP A 80 11.59 -6.64 -40.96
CA ASP A 80 10.99 -6.13 -42.19
C ASP A 80 10.81 -4.62 -42.13
N ASP A 81 11.15 -3.93 -43.22
CA ASP A 81 11.05 -2.48 -43.36
C ASP A 81 10.32 -2.09 -44.66
N PRO A 82 8.98 -2.26 -44.73
CA PRO A 82 8.22 -2.15 -45.98
C PRO A 82 8.25 -0.74 -46.60
N VAL A 83 8.43 -0.65 -47.92
CA VAL A 83 8.38 0.63 -48.67
C VAL A 83 7.04 1.35 -48.48
N GLY A 84 5.93 0.59 -48.42
CA GLY A 84 4.58 1.14 -48.26
C GLY A 84 4.35 1.92 -46.96
N ALA A 85 5.23 1.76 -45.97
CA ALA A 85 5.21 2.50 -44.72
C ALA A 85 6.37 3.51 -44.59
N GLY A 86 7.09 3.81 -45.68
CA GLY A 86 8.26 4.69 -45.68
C GLY A 86 9.58 4.00 -45.27
N GLY A 87 9.63 2.67 -45.35
CA GLY A 87 10.83 1.86 -45.14
C GLY A 87 11.69 1.67 -46.39
N THR A 88 12.80 0.94 -46.26
CA THR A 88 13.76 0.67 -47.35
C THR A 88 13.31 -0.42 -48.33
N GLY A 89 12.29 -1.20 -47.97
CA GLY A 89 11.88 -2.42 -48.67
C GLY A 89 12.64 -3.67 -48.23
N ALA A 90 13.45 -3.59 -47.17
CA ALA A 90 14.13 -4.75 -46.63
C ALA A 90 13.14 -5.78 -46.09
N THR A 91 13.42 -7.06 -46.33
CA THR A 91 12.76 -8.19 -45.67
C THR A 91 13.82 -9.04 -44.98
N ALA A 92 13.55 -9.45 -43.74
CA ALA A 92 14.54 -10.14 -42.91
C ALA A 92 13.92 -11.38 -42.28
N ARG A 93 14.43 -12.59 -42.58
CA ARG A 93 13.93 -13.85 -42.03
C ARG A 93 14.23 -13.97 -40.53
N THR A 94 13.28 -13.54 -39.71
CA THR A 94 13.37 -13.57 -38.26
C THR A 94 12.39 -14.56 -37.62
N TYR A 95 12.65 -14.94 -36.37
CA TYR A 95 11.92 -16.02 -35.70
C TYR A 95 10.52 -15.57 -35.26
N PHE A 96 10.40 -14.32 -34.82
CA PHE A 96 9.14 -13.72 -34.39
C PHE A 96 8.48 -12.85 -35.46
N ASP A 97 9.03 -12.79 -36.68
CA ASP A 97 8.44 -12.08 -37.82
C ASP A 97 8.22 -10.58 -37.53
N SER A 98 9.22 -9.93 -36.92
CA SER A 98 9.15 -8.52 -36.60
C SER A 98 9.11 -7.63 -37.85
N THR A 99 8.21 -6.65 -37.86
CA THR A 99 7.99 -5.75 -39.01
C THR A 99 7.62 -4.34 -38.57
N PHE A 100 8.17 -3.34 -39.26
CA PHE A 100 7.78 -1.93 -39.10
C PHE A 100 6.58 -1.56 -39.98
N GLY A 101 5.91 -0.46 -39.66
CA GLY A 101 4.91 0.11 -40.55
C GLY A 101 3.54 -0.51 -40.45
N ALA A 102 3.26 -1.27 -39.38
CA ALA A 102 1.94 -1.81 -39.14
C ALA A 102 0.89 -0.68 -39.12
N ASN A 103 -0.29 -0.95 -39.66
CA ASN A 103 -1.38 0.03 -39.84
C ASN A 103 -0.95 1.33 -40.57
N GLY A 104 0.11 1.28 -41.38
CA GLY A 104 0.62 2.45 -42.11
C GLY A 104 1.43 3.44 -41.26
N VAL A 105 1.72 3.11 -40.00
CA VAL A 105 2.46 3.98 -39.07
C VAL A 105 3.93 3.57 -39.05
N ARG A 106 4.83 4.38 -39.62
CA ARG A 106 6.27 4.08 -39.80
C ARG A 106 6.96 3.49 -38.57
N ARG A 107 6.68 4.07 -37.39
CA ARG A 107 7.29 3.72 -36.10
C ARG A 107 6.63 2.50 -35.43
N LEU A 108 5.49 2.04 -35.93
CA LEU A 108 4.78 0.92 -35.31
C LEU A 108 5.48 -0.37 -35.68
N LEU A 109 6.21 -0.90 -34.70
CA LEU A 109 6.97 -2.13 -34.79
C LEU A 109 6.13 -3.23 -34.15
N VAL A 110 5.86 -4.32 -34.87
CA VAL A 110 5.06 -5.44 -34.35
C VAL A 110 5.80 -6.76 -34.55
N CYS A 111 5.25 -7.84 -34.01
CA CYS A 111 5.74 -9.20 -34.18
C CYS A 111 4.58 -10.20 -34.19
N ASN A 112 4.88 -11.48 -34.37
CA ASN A 112 3.92 -12.55 -34.19
C ASN A 112 3.71 -12.85 -32.70
N ASN A 113 2.69 -12.22 -32.10
CA ASN A 113 2.38 -12.35 -30.67
C ASN A 113 2.16 -13.81 -30.24
N SER A 114 1.54 -14.65 -31.09
CA SER A 114 1.26 -16.05 -30.75
C SER A 114 2.55 -16.83 -30.55
N THR A 115 3.49 -16.70 -31.49
CA THR A 115 4.81 -17.33 -31.42
C THR A 115 5.61 -16.85 -30.20
N VAL A 116 5.58 -15.55 -29.91
CA VAL A 116 6.27 -14.97 -28.74
C VAL A 116 5.70 -15.54 -27.45
N LEU A 117 4.38 -15.49 -27.25
CA LEU A 117 3.75 -15.95 -26.01
C LEU A 117 3.92 -17.46 -25.81
N GLN A 118 3.85 -18.27 -26.88
CA GLN A 118 4.14 -19.70 -26.80
C GLN A 118 5.60 -19.97 -26.43
N THR A 119 6.53 -19.23 -27.02
CA THR A 119 7.97 -19.36 -26.71
C THR A 119 8.27 -18.92 -25.27
N ALA A 120 7.71 -17.79 -24.84
CA ALA A 120 7.84 -17.28 -23.49
C ALA A 120 7.24 -18.26 -22.47
N ALA A 121 6.06 -18.83 -22.71
CA ALA A 121 5.43 -19.82 -21.83
C ALA A 121 6.23 -21.12 -21.78
N ALA A 122 6.74 -21.61 -22.91
CA ALA A 122 7.55 -22.83 -22.96
C ALA A 122 8.87 -22.67 -22.21
N GLN A 123 9.47 -21.47 -22.27
CA GLN A 123 10.72 -21.19 -21.58
C GLN A 123 10.48 -20.80 -20.12
N VAL A 124 9.55 -19.93 -19.81
CA VAL A 124 9.30 -19.37 -18.47
C VAL A 124 7.79 -19.38 -18.20
N PRO A 125 7.20 -20.52 -17.78
CA PRO A 125 5.74 -20.69 -17.72
C PRO A 125 4.96 -19.66 -16.88
N GLU A 126 5.59 -19.08 -15.85
CA GLU A 126 4.97 -18.15 -14.90
C GLU A 126 5.29 -16.67 -15.23
N PHE A 127 5.55 -16.36 -16.51
CA PHE A 127 5.84 -14.98 -16.89
C PHE A 127 4.62 -14.08 -16.74
N SER A 128 4.84 -12.83 -16.34
CA SER A 128 3.81 -11.79 -16.22
C SER A 128 3.72 -10.94 -17.48
N VAL A 129 4.85 -10.72 -18.16
CA VAL A 129 4.92 -9.92 -19.40
C VAL A 129 6.04 -10.42 -20.32
N ALA A 130 5.79 -10.41 -21.63
CA ALA A 130 6.78 -10.74 -22.66
C ALA A 130 7.09 -9.51 -23.52
N ILE A 131 8.38 -9.23 -23.70
CA ILE A 131 8.88 -8.10 -24.49
C ILE A 131 9.88 -8.61 -25.52
N VAL A 132 9.71 -8.21 -26.78
CA VAL A 132 10.63 -8.51 -27.87
C VAL A 132 11.60 -7.35 -28.08
N VAL A 133 12.88 -7.66 -28.02
CA VAL A 133 13.98 -6.76 -28.40
C VAL A 133 14.28 -7.02 -29.87
N VAL A 134 14.12 -6.02 -30.71
CA VAL A 134 14.32 -6.15 -32.17
C VAL A 134 15.63 -5.49 -32.57
N ASN A 135 16.49 -6.23 -33.26
CA ASN A 135 17.81 -5.78 -33.70
C ASN A 135 17.76 -4.76 -34.86
N SER A 136 17.22 -3.57 -34.63
CA SER A 136 17.16 -2.49 -35.61
C SER A 136 17.43 -1.15 -34.96
N THR A 137 18.14 -0.24 -35.63
CA THR A 137 18.36 1.13 -35.17
C THR A 137 17.26 2.10 -35.60
N VAL A 138 16.27 1.63 -36.37
CA VAL A 138 15.09 2.41 -36.77
C VAL A 138 14.19 2.60 -35.55
N TYR A 139 13.76 3.84 -35.29
CA TYR A 139 12.86 4.14 -34.16
C TYR A 139 11.52 3.41 -34.30
N GLY A 140 11.21 2.55 -33.33
CA GLY A 140 9.89 1.95 -33.23
C GLY A 140 9.70 1.06 -32.01
N GLY A 141 8.42 0.86 -31.70
CA GLY A 141 7.93 0.06 -30.60
C GLY A 141 6.41 -0.08 -30.68
N SER A 142 5.88 -1.01 -29.91
CA SER A 142 4.44 -1.15 -29.70
C SER A 142 4.14 -1.88 -28.40
N GLY A 143 3.04 -1.50 -27.77
CA GLY A 143 2.40 -2.25 -26.70
C GLY A 143 1.46 -3.34 -27.22
N GLY A 144 0.53 -3.75 -26.36
CA GLY A 144 -0.45 -4.81 -26.63
C GLY A 144 -0.16 -6.07 -25.81
N SER A 145 -0.56 -7.25 -26.29
CA SER A 145 -0.31 -8.51 -25.57
C SER A 145 1.17 -8.91 -25.48
N VAL A 146 2.00 -8.35 -26.35
CA VAL A 146 3.46 -8.45 -26.36
C VAL A 146 4.00 -7.05 -26.61
N GLY A 147 4.96 -6.61 -25.81
CA GLY A 147 5.65 -5.35 -26.06
C GLY A 147 6.79 -5.57 -27.05
N THR A 148 7.06 -4.61 -27.94
CA THR A 148 8.22 -4.63 -28.83
C THR A 148 8.98 -3.32 -28.74
N TYR A 149 10.31 -3.36 -28.88
CA TYR A 149 11.09 -2.15 -29.08
C TYR A 149 12.34 -2.43 -29.90
N SER A 150 12.79 -1.43 -30.64
CA SER A 150 14.03 -1.48 -31.42
C SER A 150 15.23 -0.93 -30.65
N LEU A 151 16.45 -1.22 -31.13
CA LEU A 151 17.71 -0.66 -30.64
C LEU A 151 17.98 0.78 -31.15
N ALA A 152 16.94 1.57 -31.39
CA ALA A 152 17.10 2.97 -31.75
C ALA A 152 17.70 3.81 -30.60
N ASN A 153 18.11 5.05 -30.90
CA ASN A 153 18.52 5.97 -29.84
C ASN A 153 17.37 6.16 -28.83
N GLY A 154 17.65 5.94 -27.53
CA GLY A 154 16.63 5.91 -26.49
C GLY A 154 15.87 4.58 -26.36
N ALA A 155 16.39 3.47 -26.89
CA ALA A 155 15.75 2.15 -26.88
C ALA A 155 15.14 1.74 -25.53
N THR A 156 15.85 1.96 -24.41
CA THR A 156 15.35 1.58 -23.08
C THR A 156 14.19 2.46 -22.61
N GLU A 157 14.11 3.72 -23.05
CA GLU A 157 12.96 4.59 -22.78
C GLU A 157 11.72 4.10 -23.54
N ILE A 158 11.91 3.69 -24.81
CA ILE A 158 10.86 3.04 -25.61
C ILE A 158 10.42 1.76 -24.89
N ALA A 159 11.37 0.88 -24.55
CA ALA A 159 11.06 -0.40 -23.91
C ALA A 159 10.21 -0.23 -22.64
N ILE A 160 10.57 0.72 -21.77
CA ILE A 160 9.84 0.96 -20.51
C ILE A 160 8.45 1.57 -20.77
N HIS A 161 8.32 2.43 -21.78
CA HIS A 161 7.02 2.94 -22.26
C HIS A 161 6.13 1.80 -22.75
N GLU A 162 6.65 0.89 -23.60
CA GLU A 162 5.86 -0.23 -24.13
C GLU A 162 5.50 -1.26 -23.06
N VAL A 163 6.37 -1.43 -22.05
CA VAL A 163 6.03 -2.18 -20.83
C VAL A 163 4.83 -1.54 -20.11
N GLY A 164 4.72 -0.21 -20.12
CA GLY A 164 3.56 0.53 -19.61
C GLY A 164 2.24 0.06 -20.22
N HIS A 165 2.20 -0.09 -21.53
CA HIS A 165 1.05 -0.63 -22.25
C HIS A 165 0.83 -2.11 -21.93
N THR A 166 1.85 -2.94 -22.16
CA THR A 166 1.71 -4.40 -22.16
C THR A 166 1.41 -4.98 -20.77
N ALA A 167 2.05 -4.45 -19.72
CA ALA A 167 1.91 -5.00 -18.39
C ALA A 167 0.80 -4.35 -17.55
N TYR A 168 0.44 -3.09 -17.84
CA TYR A 168 -0.39 -2.28 -16.95
C TYR A 168 -1.58 -1.60 -17.65
N GLY A 169 -1.71 -1.74 -18.97
CA GLY A 169 -2.80 -1.15 -19.74
C GLY A 169 -2.82 0.38 -19.71
N LEU A 170 -1.66 1.03 -19.50
CA LEU A 170 -1.56 2.49 -19.50
C LEU A 170 -1.81 3.01 -20.92
N ALA A 171 -2.51 4.15 -21.09
CA ALA A 171 -2.77 4.77 -22.40
C ALA A 171 -2.88 6.31 -22.38
N ASP A 172 -2.27 7.00 -21.41
CA ASP A 172 -2.20 8.47 -21.39
C ASP A 172 -1.20 9.05 -22.42
N GLU A 173 -1.22 8.45 -23.61
CA GLU A 173 -0.38 8.69 -24.77
C GLU A 173 -0.63 10.03 -25.47
N TYR A 174 -0.11 10.15 -26.69
CA TYR A 174 -0.25 11.29 -27.58
C TYR A 174 -1.69 11.73 -27.77
N ALA A 175 -1.87 13.03 -27.97
CA ALA A 175 -3.13 13.62 -28.41
C ALA A 175 -3.35 13.45 -29.93
N TYR A 176 -2.70 12.48 -30.58
CA TYR A 176 -2.77 12.23 -32.02
C TYR A 176 -2.41 10.77 -32.33
N TYR A 177 -2.84 10.25 -33.48
CA TYR A 177 -2.57 8.87 -33.88
C TYR A 177 -1.27 8.73 -34.70
N ALA A 178 -1.04 9.63 -35.66
CA ALA A 178 0.05 9.50 -36.65
C ALA A 178 0.77 10.81 -37.01
N GLY A 179 0.83 11.79 -36.10
CA GLY A 179 1.54 13.06 -36.30
C GLY A 179 0.70 14.33 -36.13
N GLY A 180 -0.60 14.22 -35.83
CA GLY A 180 -1.48 15.33 -35.48
C GLY A 180 -2.23 15.97 -36.64
N ASN A 181 -2.10 15.47 -37.86
CA ASN A 181 -2.82 15.94 -39.05
C ASN A 181 -3.81 14.90 -39.59
N GLU A 182 -4.09 13.85 -38.81
CA GLU A 182 -4.92 12.73 -39.21
C GLU A 182 -6.40 13.08 -39.20
N THR A 183 -7.16 12.57 -40.17
CA THR A 183 -8.63 12.73 -40.17
C THR A 183 -9.29 11.73 -39.21
N GLY A 184 -10.26 12.19 -38.43
CA GLY A 184 -11.10 11.31 -37.59
C GLY A 184 -10.62 11.16 -36.14
N HIS A 185 -9.61 11.93 -35.73
CA HIS A 185 -9.06 11.92 -34.37
C HIS A 185 -9.28 13.24 -33.59
N ASP A 186 -10.18 14.09 -34.08
CA ASP A 186 -10.55 15.35 -33.43
C ASP A 186 -11.22 15.12 -32.07
N HIS A 187 -12.15 14.16 -32.01
CA HIS A 187 -12.92 13.83 -30.82
C HIS A 187 -12.89 12.33 -30.52
N HIS A 188 -12.58 12.00 -29.28
CA HIS A 188 -12.69 10.64 -28.79
C HIS A 188 -14.13 10.10 -28.92
N PRO A 189 -14.32 8.84 -29.36
CA PRO A 189 -15.65 8.22 -29.42
C PRO A 189 -16.32 8.11 -28.04
N ALA A 190 -17.64 7.94 -28.00
CA ALA A 190 -18.34 7.77 -26.72
C ALA A 190 -18.01 6.41 -26.07
N GLY A 191 -17.84 6.40 -24.75
CA GLY A 191 -17.59 5.20 -23.94
C GLY A 191 -16.33 5.33 -23.10
N GLU A 192 -16.45 5.14 -21.78
CA GLU A 192 -15.32 5.25 -20.86
C GLU A 192 -14.24 4.21 -21.19
N PRO A 193 -12.98 4.62 -21.46
CA PRO A 193 -11.86 3.73 -21.74
C PRO A 193 -11.60 2.78 -20.57
N GLY A 194 -11.08 1.57 -20.85
CA GLY A 194 -10.74 0.61 -19.79
C GLY A 194 -9.44 0.96 -19.06
N GLU A 195 -8.60 1.77 -19.70
CA GLU A 195 -7.26 2.11 -19.26
C GLU A 195 -7.30 2.96 -17.99
N PRO A 196 -6.43 2.69 -17.00
CA PRO A 196 -6.57 3.27 -15.67
C PRO A 196 -6.16 4.74 -15.59
N ASN A 197 -5.43 5.24 -16.59
CA ASN A 197 -4.89 6.59 -16.71
C ASN A 197 -5.52 7.40 -17.86
N VAL A 198 -6.66 6.98 -18.40
CA VAL A 198 -7.46 7.76 -19.36
C VAL A 198 -8.91 7.78 -18.92
N THR A 199 -9.59 8.90 -19.11
CA THR A 199 -11.02 9.02 -18.81
C THR A 199 -11.72 10.02 -19.71
N LEU A 200 -13.03 9.83 -19.88
CA LEU A 200 -13.98 10.82 -20.42
C LEU A 200 -14.72 11.51 -19.27
N ASN A 201 -14.68 10.91 -18.07
CA ASN A 201 -15.40 11.37 -16.89
C ASN A 201 -14.72 12.61 -16.28
N THR A 202 -15.45 13.72 -16.26
CA THR A 202 -15.02 14.96 -15.61
C THR A 202 -15.56 15.14 -14.19
N ASN A 203 -16.39 14.22 -13.71
CA ASN A 203 -16.95 14.26 -12.37
C ASN A 203 -15.91 13.82 -11.33
N ARG A 204 -15.48 14.77 -10.48
CA ARG A 204 -14.51 14.54 -9.40
C ARG A 204 -14.86 13.34 -8.52
N ALA A 205 -16.15 13.17 -8.18
CA ALA A 205 -16.59 12.16 -7.22
C ALA A 205 -16.43 10.73 -7.72
N THR A 206 -16.42 10.54 -9.05
CA THR A 206 -16.36 9.21 -9.69
C THR A 206 -15.15 9.06 -10.60
N LEU A 207 -14.20 10.00 -10.54
CA LEU A 207 -12.97 9.98 -11.32
C LEU A 207 -12.06 8.85 -10.85
N LYS A 208 -11.56 8.03 -11.78
CA LYS A 208 -10.66 6.88 -11.52
C LYS A 208 -9.47 7.23 -10.62
N TRP A 209 -8.89 8.42 -10.80
CA TRP A 209 -7.78 8.94 -10.00
C TRP A 209 -8.16 10.14 -9.14
N GLY A 210 -9.45 10.28 -8.77
CA GLY A 210 -9.93 11.35 -7.89
C GLY A 210 -9.16 11.42 -6.57
N TRP A 211 -8.62 10.30 -6.09
CA TRP A 211 -7.73 10.19 -4.92
C TRP A 211 -6.42 10.97 -5.04
N ALA A 212 -5.95 11.23 -6.25
CA ALA A 212 -4.72 11.97 -6.50
C ALA A 212 -4.96 13.46 -6.76
N VAL A 213 -6.21 13.85 -7.10
CA VAL A 213 -6.55 15.22 -7.48
C VAL A 213 -6.79 16.06 -6.23
N ALA A 214 -5.97 17.10 -6.02
CA ALA A 214 -6.19 18.05 -4.94
C ALA A 214 -7.56 18.72 -5.06
N ALA A 215 -8.21 19.01 -3.92
CA ALA A 215 -9.53 19.66 -3.90
C ALA A 215 -9.53 21.01 -4.63
N SER A 216 -8.40 21.72 -4.64
CA SER A 216 -8.22 23.01 -5.32
C SER A 216 -7.97 22.92 -6.83
N THR A 217 -7.61 21.75 -7.38
CA THR A 217 -7.31 21.60 -8.81
C THR A 217 -8.60 21.70 -9.62
N ALA A 218 -8.73 22.65 -10.55
CA ALA A 218 -9.90 22.75 -11.42
C ALA A 218 -10.05 21.50 -12.31
N LEU A 219 -11.29 21.06 -12.55
CA LEU A 219 -11.63 19.95 -13.45
C LEU A 219 -12.65 20.43 -14.50
N PRO A 220 -12.36 20.35 -15.82
CA PRO A 220 -11.08 19.95 -16.38
C PRO A 220 -9.96 20.94 -16.02
N THR A 221 -8.74 20.43 -15.87
CA THR A 221 -7.55 21.24 -15.53
C THR A 221 -7.01 21.98 -16.75
N MET A 222 -7.13 21.35 -17.92
CA MET A 222 -6.80 21.93 -19.21
C MET A 222 -7.70 21.32 -20.28
N SER A 223 -8.32 22.17 -21.09
CA SER A 223 -9.11 21.78 -22.26
C SER A 223 -8.50 22.35 -23.54
N ASN A 224 -8.57 21.58 -24.62
CA ASN A 224 -8.10 21.97 -25.93
C ASN A 224 -9.11 22.97 -26.56
N PRO A 225 -8.69 24.19 -26.94
CA PRO A 225 -9.57 25.21 -27.48
C PRO A 225 -10.00 24.92 -28.93
N GLY A 226 -9.32 24.00 -29.62
CA GLY A 226 -9.59 23.68 -31.02
C GLY A 226 -9.31 22.21 -31.33
N CYS A 227 -10.37 21.40 -31.37
CA CYS A 227 -10.30 19.96 -31.55
C CYS A 227 -9.81 19.51 -32.94
N SER A 228 -9.68 20.41 -33.91
CA SER A 228 -9.06 20.13 -35.21
C SER A 228 -7.54 20.11 -35.19
N THR A 229 -6.93 20.42 -34.04
CA THR A 229 -5.47 20.53 -33.89
C THR A 229 -5.03 20.01 -32.53
N VAL A 230 -3.81 19.49 -32.47
CA VAL A 230 -3.15 19.13 -31.21
C VAL A 230 -2.88 20.37 -30.37
N ASP A 231 -3.28 20.36 -29.10
CA ASP A 231 -2.94 21.42 -28.16
C ASP A 231 -1.46 21.33 -27.71
N THR A 232 -0.70 22.37 -28.02
CA THR A 232 0.73 22.49 -27.69
C THR A 232 1.01 23.55 -26.63
N ARG A 233 -0.03 24.16 -26.04
CA ARG A 233 0.13 25.18 -25.00
C ARG A 233 0.76 24.56 -23.75
N PRO A 234 1.58 25.32 -22.99
CA PRO A 234 2.15 24.83 -21.75
C PRO A 234 1.08 24.55 -20.70
N SER A 235 1.40 23.69 -19.74
CA SER A 235 0.53 23.41 -18.59
C SER A 235 0.14 24.71 -17.86
N PRO A 236 -1.15 24.94 -17.55
CA PRO A 236 -1.59 26.09 -16.76
C PRO A 236 -1.28 25.94 -15.26
N VAL A 237 -0.80 24.77 -14.84
CA VAL A 237 -0.50 24.42 -13.45
C VAL A 237 0.93 23.87 -13.32
N PRO A 238 1.55 23.92 -12.13
CA PRO A 238 2.88 23.37 -11.90
C PRO A 238 3.00 21.89 -12.31
N ALA A 239 4.21 21.48 -12.72
CA ALA A 239 4.51 20.08 -13.03
C ALA A 239 4.19 19.16 -11.83
N GLY A 240 3.68 17.96 -12.10
CA GLY A 240 3.23 17.01 -11.07
C GLY A 240 1.81 17.27 -10.53
N THR A 241 1.12 18.32 -10.99
CA THR A 241 -0.30 18.54 -10.63
C THR A 241 -1.17 17.47 -11.28
N VAL A 242 -1.82 16.63 -10.46
CA VAL A 242 -2.79 15.65 -10.95
C VAL A 242 -4.15 16.31 -11.15
N GLY A 243 -4.76 16.08 -12.31
CA GLY A 243 -6.00 16.69 -12.75
C GLY A 243 -6.59 16.00 -13.97
N LEU A 244 -7.20 16.78 -14.86
CA LEU A 244 -7.73 16.33 -16.15
C LEU A 244 -7.18 17.23 -17.26
N PHE A 245 -6.21 16.72 -18.01
CA PHE A 245 -5.61 17.40 -19.15
C PHE A 245 -6.13 16.77 -20.43
N GLU A 246 -6.82 17.54 -21.26
CA GLU A 246 -7.42 17.05 -22.49
C GLU A 246 -6.35 16.72 -23.56
N GLY A 247 -6.64 15.71 -24.37
CA GLY A 247 -5.77 15.23 -25.44
C GLY A 247 -5.07 13.92 -25.08
N ALA A 248 -5.81 12.82 -25.02
CA ALA A 248 -5.29 11.52 -24.63
C ALA A 248 -5.83 10.43 -25.56
N HIS A 249 -5.26 9.23 -25.47
CA HIS A 249 -5.74 8.06 -26.22
C HIS A 249 -5.81 8.31 -27.73
N TYR A 250 -4.85 9.07 -28.27
CA TYR A 250 -4.74 9.43 -29.68
C TYR A 250 -5.80 10.39 -30.22
N TYR A 251 -6.52 11.11 -29.37
CA TYR A 251 -7.51 12.12 -29.78
C TYR A 251 -7.16 13.52 -29.29
N HIS A 252 -7.50 14.53 -30.08
CA HIS A 252 -7.27 15.94 -29.75
C HIS A 252 -8.15 16.43 -28.59
N CYS A 253 -9.38 15.94 -28.53
CA CYS A 253 -10.40 16.29 -27.53
C CYS A 253 -11.19 15.08 -27.03
N GLY A 254 -11.92 15.27 -25.94
CA GLY A 254 -12.90 14.30 -25.43
C GLY A 254 -12.31 13.19 -24.56
N ALA A 255 -10.98 13.10 -24.43
CA ALA A 255 -10.30 12.20 -23.50
C ALA A 255 -9.26 12.96 -22.68
N TYR A 256 -9.14 12.59 -21.41
CA TYR A 256 -8.30 13.27 -20.42
C TYR A 256 -7.26 12.33 -19.82
N ARG A 257 -6.06 12.87 -19.61
CA ARG A 257 -4.96 12.24 -18.88
C ARG A 257 -4.78 12.86 -17.48
N PRO A 258 -4.18 12.13 -16.53
CA PRO A 258 -4.05 12.54 -15.13
C PRO A 258 -3.04 13.66 -14.90
N GLU A 259 -1.96 13.73 -15.69
CA GLU A 259 -0.95 14.79 -15.58
C GLU A 259 -0.59 15.31 -16.98
N TYR A 260 -0.10 16.55 -17.04
CA TYR A 260 0.30 17.16 -18.30
C TYR A 260 1.46 16.40 -18.99
N THR A 261 2.46 15.98 -18.20
CA THR A 261 3.63 15.21 -18.63
C THR A 261 3.64 13.81 -18.00
N CYS A 262 3.98 12.79 -18.78
CA CYS A 262 4.10 11.40 -18.35
C CYS A 262 5.05 10.66 -19.29
N LYS A 263 5.74 9.62 -18.82
CA LYS A 263 6.53 8.69 -19.67
C LYS A 263 5.72 8.10 -20.83
N MET A 264 4.42 7.89 -20.64
CA MET A 264 3.52 7.41 -21.69
C MET A 264 3.26 8.46 -22.77
N ARG A 265 3.52 9.74 -22.52
CA ARG A 265 3.34 10.82 -23.51
C ARG A 265 4.67 11.27 -24.12
N GLU A 266 5.72 11.32 -23.31
CA GLU A 266 7.04 11.84 -23.68
C GLU A 266 8.16 10.97 -23.08
N LEU A 267 9.14 10.58 -23.91
CA LEU A 267 10.33 9.85 -23.44
C LEU A 267 11.23 10.78 -22.60
N GLY A 268 12.02 10.22 -21.68
CA GLY A 268 12.88 11.01 -20.77
C GLY A 268 12.15 11.68 -19.61
N VAL A 269 10.83 11.52 -19.52
CA VAL A 269 9.99 11.97 -18.41
C VAL A 269 9.66 10.77 -17.50
N PRO A 270 9.52 10.92 -16.18
CA PRO A 270 9.04 9.85 -15.30
C PRO A 270 7.57 9.48 -15.59
N PHE A 271 7.15 8.29 -15.14
CA PHE A 271 5.73 7.97 -15.06
C PHE A 271 5.02 8.99 -14.17
N CYS A 272 3.83 9.44 -14.59
CA CYS A 272 2.99 10.30 -13.75
C CYS A 272 2.54 9.55 -12.49
N ARG A 273 2.06 10.28 -11.48
CA ARG A 273 1.68 9.74 -10.18
C ARG A 273 0.66 8.61 -10.28
N VAL A 274 -0.30 8.72 -11.21
CA VAL A 274 -1.33 7.69 -11.44
C VAL A 274 -0.71 6.45 -12.06
N CYS A 275 0.13 6.58 -13.10
CA CYS A 275 0.85 5.46 -13.70
C CYS A 275 1.75 4.74 -12.69
N ARG A 276 2.49 5.49 -11.85
CA ARG A 276 3.30 4.90 -10.77
C ARG A 276 2.45 4.10 -9.78
N GLN A 277 1.27 4.60 -9.41
CA GLN A 277 0.37 3.88 -8.53
C GLN A 277 -0.18 2.60 -9.17
N VAL A 278 -0.51 2.61 -10.46
CA VAL A 278 -0.97 1.42 -11.19
C VAL A 278 0.13 0.35 -11.20
N ILE A 279 1.37 0.73 -11.53
CA ILE A 279 2.53 -0.19 -11.50
C ILE A 279 2.74 -0.74 -10.09
N TRP A 280 2.68 0.12 -9.07
CA TRP A 280 2.80 -0.30 -7.67
C TRP A 280 1.71 -1.27 -7.25
N ASN A 281 0.45 -1.01 -7.60
CA ASN A 281 -0.66 -1.89 -7.25
C ASN A 281 -0.54 -3.28 -7.89
N ARG A 282 0.18 -3.38 -9.02
CA ARG A 282 0.41 -4.66 -9.71
C ARG A 282 1.59 -5.45 -9.15
N ILE A 283 2.68 -4.78 -8.77
CA ILE A 283 3.93 -5.44 -8.35
C ILE A 283 4.12 -5.41 -6.83
N GLY A 284 3.74 -4.32 -6.17
CA GLY A 284 3.88 -4.10 -4.73
C GLY A 284 3.36 -5.26 -3.87
N PRO A 285 2.19 -5.84 -4.17
CA PRO A 285 1.67 -6.99 -3.42
C PRO A 285 2.57 -8.24 -3.47
N LEU A 286 3.38 -8.38 -4.52
CA LEU A 286 4.35 -9.45 -4.68
C LEU A 286 5.64 -9.19 -3.87
N ALA A 287 5.87 -7.95 -3.44
CA ALA A 287 7.02 -7.60 -2.64
C ALA A 287 6.81 -7.96 -1.16
N THR A 288 7.90 -8.35 -0.50
CA THR A 288 7.97 -8.33 0.96
C THR A 288 7.95 -6.86 1.39
N LEU A 289 6.99 -6.42 2.20
CA LEU A 289 6.99 -5.05 2.70
C LEU A 289 8.10 -4.90 3.76
N PRO A 290 9.16 -4.10 3.54
CA PRO A 290 9.96 -3.59 4.64
C PRO A 290 9.09 -2.58 5.40
N ALA A 291 8.45 -3.05 6.47
CA ALA A 291 7.73 -2.19 7.37
C ALA A 291 8.71 -1.25 8.06
N ARG A 292 8.23 -0.07 8.43
CA ARG A 292 9.03 0.88 9.18
C ARG A 292 9.38 0.29 10.55
N ASP A 293 10.62 0.55 10.98
CA ASP A 293 11.14 0.10 12.26
C ASP A 293 10.21 0.46 13.43
N ARG A 294 9.69 -0.56 14.11
CA ARG A 294 8.77 -0.47 15.26
C ARG A 294 7.41 0.16 14.96
N THR A 295 6.99 0.21 13.69
CA THR A 295 5.64 0.70 13.38
C THR A 295 4.60 -0.21 14.04
N PRO A 296 3.64 0.34 14.80
CA PRO A 296 2.50 -0.42 15.27
C PRO A 296 1.73 -0.98 14.08
N ILE A 297 1.35 -2.26 14.16
CA ILE A 297 0.45 -2.90 13.19
C ILE A 297 -0.96 -2.66 13.70
N SER A 298 -1.85 -2.20 12.83
CA SER A 298 -3.27 -2.16 13.13
C SER A 298 -3.96 -3.28 12.38
N VAL A 299 -4.88 -3.96 13.05
CA VAL A 299 -5.58 -5.08 12.44
C VAL A 299 -7.04 -5.06 12.87
N VAL A 300 -7.93 -5.39 11.93
CA VAL A 300 -9.36 -5.47 12.16
C VAL A 300 -9.95 -6.67 11.44
N ALA A 301 -10.89 -7.35 12.07
CA ALA A 301 -11.74 -8.33 11.41
C ALA A 301 -13.04 -7.64 10.99
N ARG A 302 -13.37 -7.69 9.69
CA ARG A 302 -14.68 -7.21 9.19
C ARG A 302 -15.78 -8.23 9.49
N TYR A 303 -15.42 -9.50 9.42
CA TYR A 303 -16.23 -10.68 9.79
C TYR A 303 -15.27 -11.86 10.05
N PRO A 304 -15.72 -12.99 10.63
CA PRO A 304 -14.85 -14.09 11.04
C PRO A 304 -13.90 -14.64 9.97
N GLU A 305 -14.32 -14.59 8.70
CA GLU A 305 -13.58 -15.10 7.54
C GLU A 305 -12.78 -14.02 6.80
N HIS A 306 -12.73 -12.79 7.31
CA HIS A 306 -11.97 -11.70 6.68
C HIS A 306 -11.35 -10.73 7.68
N LEU A 307 -10.06 -10.48 7.48
CA LEU A 307 -9.28 -9.53 8.25
C LEU A 307 -8.47 -8.62 7.35
N ASP A 308 -8.26 -7.40 7.83
CA ASP A 308 -7.49 -6.36 7.17
C ASP A 308 -6.36 -5.94 8.11
N VAL A 309 -5.13 -5.98 7.61
CA VAL A 309 -3.90 -5.61 8.31
C VAL A 309 -3.37 -4.33 7.69
N PHE A 310 -2.97 -3.39 8.54
CA PHE A 310 -2.44 -2.09 8.15
C PHE A 310 -1.10 -1.83 8.81
N ALA A 311 -0.16 -1.32 8.02
CA ALA A 311 1.18 -0.96 8.48
C ALA A 311 1.68 0.29 7.75
N VAL A 312 2.75 0.89 8.25
CA VAL A 312 3.49 1.96 7.57
C VAL A 312 4.79 1.40 7.02
N ALA A 313 5.00 1.54 5.72
CA ALA A 313 6.23 1.16 5.05
C ALA A 313 7.43 2.01 5.52
N ALA A 314 8.66 1.51 5.34
CA ALA A 314 9.88 2.23 5.72
C ALA A 314 10.00 3.64 5.12
N ASP A 315 9.40 3.88 3.95
CA ASP A 315 9.34 5.18 3.27
C ASP A 315 8.12 6.05 3.65
N GLY A 316 7.34 5.61 4.64
CA GLY A 316 6.20 6.35 5.18
C GLY A 316 4.85 6.05 4.51
N ARG A 317 4.79 5.19 3.49
CA ARG A 317 3.50 4.84 2.86
C ARG A 317 2.57 4.08 3.81
N THR A 318 1.28 4.39 3.75
CA THR A 318 0.24 3.61 4.44
C THR A 318 -0.13 2.40 3.60
N MET A 319 0.11 1.22 4.14
CA MET A 319 -0.03 -0.06 3.44
C MET A 319 -1.17 -0.89 4.06
N SER A 320 -1.82 -1.69 3.22
CA SER A 320 -2.81 -2.68 3.63
C SER A 320 -2.49 -4.02 2.98
N ASP A 321 -2.71 -5.09 3.74
CA ASP A 321 -2.85 -6.47 3.26
C ASP A 321 -4.14 -7.01 3.87
N TRP A 322 -4.80 -7.96 3.22
CA TRP A 322 -6.02 -8.56 3.74
C TRP A 322 -6.04 -10.06 3.47
N TRP A 323 -6.75 -10.77 4.33
CA TRP A 323 -6.97 -12.20 4.21
C TRP A 323 -8.46 -12.49 4.12
N ASP A 324 -8.82 -13.37 3.20
CA ASP A 324 -10.14 -13.99 3.14
C ASP A 324 -9.99 -15.51 3.14
N ALA A 325 -10.84 -16.21 3.90
CA ALA A 325 -10.77 -17.67 4.02
C ALA A 325 -10.82 -18.42 2.67
N SER A 326 -11.44 -17.83 1.64
CA SER A 326 -11.56 -18.45 0.31
C SER A 326 -10.35 -18.22 -0.61
N SER A 327 -9.57 -17.16 -0.37
CA SER A 327 -8.52 -16.71 -1.31
C SER A 327 -7.14 -16.53 -0.68
N GLY A 328 -7.03 -16.64 0.64
CA GLY A 328 -5.77 -16.43 1.34
C GLY A 328 -5.41 -14.95 1.47
N TRP A 329 -4.12 -14.67 1.57
CA TRP A 329 -3.59 -13.32 1.70
C TRP A 329 -3.46 -12.65 0.32
N ALA A 330 -3.94 -11.41 0.22
CA ALA A 330 -3.97 -10.66 -1.03
C ALA A 330 -2.64 -9.99 -1.39
N GLY A 331 -1.77 -9.77 -0.41
CA GLY A 331 -0.52 -9.05 -0.54
C GLY A 331 -0.64 -7.54 -0.30
N TRP A 332 0.50 -6.93 0.03
CA TRP A 332 0.58 -5.52 0.42
C TRP A 332 0.34 -4.54 -0.74
N PHE A 333 -0.61 -3.63 -0.60
CA PHE A 333 -0.80 -2.49 -1.50
C PHE A 333 -0.82 -1.17 -0.71
N GLN A 334 -0.51 -0.07 -1.39
CA GLN A 334 -0.60 1.26 -0.77
C GLN A 334 -2.05 1.74 -0.79
N VAL A 335 -2.54 2.17 0.36
CA VAL A 335 -3.92 2.69 0.50
C VAL A 335 -3.99 4.11 -0.05
N SER A 336 -4.65 4.28 -1.20
CA SER A 336 -4.99 5.56 -1.83
C SER A 336 -3.85 6.59 -1.88
N GLY A 337 -2.61 6.14 -2.08
CA GLY A 337 -1.43 7.01 -2.12
C GLY A 337 -1.08 7.70 -0.79
N GLY A 338 -1.55 7.17 0.35
CA GLY A 338 -1.39 7.76 1.68
C GLY A 338 0.02 7.66 2.25
N PHE A 339 0.35 8.62 3.13
CA PHE A 339 1.62 8.72 3.84
C PHE A 339 1.41 9.13 5.30
N ALA A 340 2.20 8.54 6.19
CA ALA A 340 2.23 8.86 7.61
C ALA A 340 3.54 9.58 8.01
N SER A 341 3.48 10.38 9.08
CA SER A 341 4.58 11.23 9.55
C SER A 341 5.86 10.46 9.90
N PRO A 342 7.06 10.99 9.55
CA PRO A 342 8.34 10.42 9.93
C PRO A 342 8.72 10.58 11.42
N GLY A 343 7.90 11.16 12.30
CA GLY A 343 8.28 11.34 13.73
C GLY A 343 8.46 10.03 14.52
N GLY A 344 9.53 9.92 15.33
CA GLY A 344 9.73 8.85 16.34
C GLY A 344 9.68 7.41 15.81
N THR A 345 9.01 6.51 16.55
CA THR A 345 8.65 5.12 16.14
C THR A 345 7.72 5.06 14.92
N GLY A 346 7.36 6.20 14.33
CA GLY A 346 6.40 6.36 13.23
C GLY A 346 4.99 6.65 13.74
N ALA A 347 4.25 7.53 13.06
CA ALA A 347 2.81 7.64 13.27
C ALA A 347 2.17 6.37 12.69
N PRO A 348 1.51 5.52 13.49
CA PRO A 348 0.87 4.33 12.96
C PRO A 348 -0.32 4.70 12.07
N VAL A 349 -0.70 3.75 11.23
CA VAL A 349 -2.05 3.69 10.66
C VAL A 349 -2.93 2.94 11.65
N THR A 350 -3.98 3.59 12.12
CA THR A 350 -4.98 2.98 13.01
C THR A 350 -6.25 2.73 12.23
N SER A 351 -6.85 1.56 12.42
CA SER A 351 -8.03 1.09 11.70
C SER A 351 -9.18 0.77 12.64
N ILE A 352 -10.41 0.98 12.18
CA ILE A 352 -11.61 0.48 12.85
C ILE A 352 -12.64 0.04 11.80
N ALA A 353 -13.31 -1.08 12.03
CA ALA A 353 -14.45 -1.50 11.21
C ALA A 353 -15.73 -1.11 11.94
N ARG A 354 -16.58 -0.35 11.25
CA ARG A 354 -17.89 0.05 11.79
C ARG A 354 -18.93 -1.06 11.58
N TYR A 355 -18.80 -1.78 10.47
CA TYR A 355 -19.58 -2.95 10.09
C TYR A 355 -18.84 -3.72 8.97
N ALA A 356 -19.32 -4.91 8.60
CA ALA A 356 -18.61 -5.81 7.66
C ALA A 356 -18.25 -5.17 6.30
N GLY A 357 -19.09 -4.27 5.80
CA GLY A 357 -18.90 -3.58 4.53
C GLY A 357 -18.10 -2.27 4.62
N HIS A 358 -17.57 -1.89 5.78
CA HIS A 358 -16.95 -0.57 5.95
C HIS A 358 -15.88 -0.52 7.05
N LEU A 359 -14.74 0.09 6.74
CA LEU A 359 -13.71 0.44 7.71
C LEU A 359 -13.13 1.83 7.46
N ASP A 360 -12.59 2.41 8.52
CA ASP A 360 -12.00 3.74 8.54
C ASP A 360 -10.54 3.63 8.99
N LEU A 361 -9.67 4.41 8.35
CA LEU A 361 -8.27 4.56 8.69
C LEU A 361 -7.95 5.98 9.14
N PHE A 362 -6.99 6.10 10.05
CA PHE A 362 -6.49 7.37 10.55
C PHE A 362 -4.97 7.37 10.66
N VAL A 363 -4.35 8.50 10.31
CA VAL A 363 -2.91 8.74 10.47
C VAL A 363 -2.64 10.18 10.90
N VAL A 364 -1.50 10.40 11.56
CA VAL A 364 -0.84 11.71 11.54
C VAL A 364 0.00 11.78 10.26
N GLY A 365 -0.35 12.69 9.35
CA GLY A 365 0.34 12.89 8.08
C GLY A 365 1.71 13.57 8.21
N THR A 366 2.47 13.66 7.12
CA THR A 366 3.80 14.29 7.09
C THR A 366 3.79 15.79 7.41
N ASP A 367 2.63 16.43 7.31
CA ASP A 367 2.34 17.81 7.72
C ASP A 367 1.93 17.93 9.21
N ASN A 368 1.99 16.82 9.96
CA ASN A 368 1.52 16.68 11.34
C ASN A 368 0.03 17.00 11.53
N ARG A 369 -0.77 16.91 10.47
CA ARG A 369 -2.24 17.00 10.54
C ARG A 369 -2.86 15.61 10.62
N ILE A 370 -4.09 15.54 11.08
CA ILE A 370 -4.84 14.28 11.12
C ILE A 370 -5.50 14.04 9.77
N TRP A 371 -5.24 12.89 9.19
CA TRP A 371 -5.80 12.44 7.93
C TRP A 371 -6.58 11.16 8.13
N SER A 372 -7.65 11.03 7.36
CA SER A 372 -8.48 9.84 7.32
C SER A 372 -8.75 9.43 5.88
N THR A 373 -9.02 8.15 5.71
CA THR A 373 -9.65 7.56 4.52
C THR A 373 -10.54 6.42 4.99
N TRP A 374 -11.41 5.92 4.12
CA TRP A 374 -12.28 4.79 4.41
C TRP A 374 -12.34 3.85 3.22
N TRP A 375 -12.73 2.61 3.50
CA TRP A 375 -13.08 1.62 2.50
C TRP A 375 -14.56 1.27 2.64
N ASP A 376 -15.26 1.21 1.51
CA ASP A 376 -16.63 0.70 1.45
C ASP A 376 -16.74 -0.41 0.39
N GLN A 377 -17.45 -1.48 0.70
CA GLN A 377 -17.58 -2.63 -0.20
C GLN A 377 -18.10 -2.26 -1.60
N SER A 378 -18.92 -1.22 -1.71
CA SER A 378 -19.52 -0.80 -2.98
C SER A 378 -18.63 0.11 -3.82
N THR A 379 -17.70 0.84 -3.19
CA THR A 379 -16.93 1.91 -3.86
C THR A 379 -15.42 1.76 -3.73
N GLY A 380 -14.95 0.82 -2.91
CA GLY A 380 -13.54 0.62 -2.61
C GLY A 380 -12.98 1.70 -1.68
N TRP A 381 -11.69 1.99 -1.83
CA TRP A 381 -11.00 2.98 -1.02
C TRP A 381 -11.28 4.41 -1.48
N ALA A 382 -11.59 5.28 -0.52
CA ALA A 382 -11.73 6.71 -0.75
C ALA A 382 -10.37 7.43 -0.80
N SER A 383 -10.41 8.69 -1.25
CA SER A 383 -9.30 9.63 -1.16
C SER A 383 -9.00 9.99 0.30
N TRP A 384 -7.73 10.20 0.64
CA TRP A 384 -7.38 10.77 1.94
C TRP A 384 -7.89 12.21 2.07
N PHE A 385 -8.49 12.51 3.22
CA PHE A 385 -9.00 13.84 3.56
C PHE A 385 -8.58 14.21 4.98
N ARG A 386 -8.50 15.50 5.26
CA ARG A 386 -8.03 16.03 6.55
C ARG A 386 -9.18 16.10 7.56
N VAL A 387 -8.91 15.71 8.80
CA VAL A 387 -9.86 15.79 9.93
C VAL A 387 -9.54 16.98 10.83
N GLY A 388 -10.32 18.05 10.69
CA GLY A 388 -10.22 19.25 11.54
C GLY A 388 -8.92 20.05 11.36
N SER A 389 -8.67 20.97 12.29
CA SER A 389 -7.56 21.93 12.19
C SER A 389 -6.29 21.53 12.98
N LEU A 390 -6.38 20.51 13.84
CA LEU A 390 -5.34 20.13 14.80
C LEU A 390 -3.96 19.88 14.16
N VAL A 391 -2.93 20.41 14.82
CA VAL A 391 -1.53 20.01 14.62
C VAL A 391 -1.15 19.03 15.73
N ALA A 392 -0.95 17.77 15.38
CA ALA A 392 -0.55 16.74 16.32
C ALA A 392 0.96 16.79 16.59
N ARG A 393 1.39 16.16 17.68
CA ARG A 393 2.80 15.80 17.86
C ARG A 393 3.23 14.88 16.71
N PRO A 394 4.40 15.10 16.10
CA PRO A 394 4.91 14.19 15.07
C PRO A 394 5.03 12.77 15.62
N GLY A 395 4.49 11.79 14.89
CA GLY A 395 4.54 10.38 15.30
C GLY A 395 3.47 9.94 16.30
N SER A 396 2.54 10.81 16.72
CA SER A 396 1.46 10.40 17.62
C SER A 396 0.47 9.45 16.96
N THR A 397 -0.07 8.53 17.76
CA THR A 397 -1.19 7.67 17.38
C THR A 397 -2.50 8.45 17.38
N VAL A 398 -3.38 8.16 16.42
CA VAL A 398 -4.79 8.59 16.44
C VAL A 398 -5.61 7.41 16.95
N ASN A 399 -5.86 7.35 18.25
CA ASN A 399 -6.71 6.30 18.79
C ASN A 399 -8.17 6.57 18.39
N VAL A 400 -8.89 5.50 18.03
CA VAL A 400 -10.28 5.59 17.59
C VAL A 400 -11.11 4.52 18.31
N VAL A 401 -12.31 4.91 18.72
CA VAL A 401 -13.33 3.98 19.22
C VAL A 401 -14.65 4.24 18.50
N SER A 402 -15.43 3.19 18.30
CA SER A 402 -16.80 3.29 17.81
C SER A 402 -17.74 2.90 18.94
N ARG A 403 -18.63 3.84 19.32
CA ARG A 403 -19.66 3.58 20.33
C ARG A 403 -20.85 2.81 19.74
N TYR A 404 -21.07 2.99 18.45
CA TYR A 404 -22.04 2.30 17.59
C TYR A 404 -21.69 2.61 16.12
N ALA A 405 -22.22 1.82 15.18
CA ALA A 405 -21.81 1.85 13.76
C ALA A 405 -21.81 3.24 13.10
N ASP A 406 -22.69 4.15 13.53
CA ASP A 406 -22.84 5.50 12.99
C ASP A 406 -22.06 6.57 13.76
N HIS A 407 -21.14 6.19 14.65
CA HIS A 407 -20.35 7.13 15.45
C HIS A 407 -18.91 6.68 15.68
N LEU A 408 -17.99 7.63 15.57
CA LEU A 408 -16.58 7.48 15.89
C LEU A 408 -16.13 8.59 16.85
N ASP A 409 -15.29 8.23 17.81
CA ASP A 409 -14.60 9.17 18.69
C ASP A 409 -13.08 8.99 18.50
N LEU A 410 -12.39 10.09 18.20
CA LEU A 410 -10.97 10.12 17.95
C LEU A 410 -10.23 10.80 19.10
N PHE A 411 -9.03 10.31 19.38
CA PHE A 411 -8.17 10.75 20.47
C PHE A 411 -6.72 10.82 20.01
N THR A 412 -6.05 11.93 20.29
CA THR A 412 -4.62 12.07 19.99
C THR A 412 -3.98 13.15 20.86
N THR A 413 -2.71 13.44 20.61
CA THR A 413 -1.95 14.47 21.32
C THR A 413 -1.59 15.63 20.40
N ALA A 414 -1.96 16.85 20.78
CA ALA A 414 -1.54 18.07 20.09
C ALA A 414 -0.02 18.27 20.17
N SER A 415 0.54 19.10 19.28
CA SER A 415 1.99 19.42 19.25
C SER A 415 2.54 19.92 20.59
N ASP A 416 1.72 20.61 21.39
CA ASP A 416 2.04 21.13 22.73
C ASP A 416 1.81 20.11 23.87
N GLY A 417 1.23 18.94 23.57
CA GLY A 417 0.98 17.89 24.55
C GLY A 417 -0.42 17.77 25.08
N ARG A 418 -1.32 18.67 24.72
CA ARG A 418 -2.71 18.56 25.13
C ARG A 418 -3.34 17.28 24.60
N THR A 419 -4.08 16.58 25.44
CA THR A 419 -4.90 15.44 25.04
C THR A 419 -6.14 15.96 24.33
N MET A 420 -6.30 15.61 23.05
CA MET A 420 -7.33 16.15 22.18
C MET A 420 -8.34 15.07 21.79
N SER A 421 -9.58 15.49 21.59
CA SER A 421 -10.62 14.65 21.01
C SER A 421 -11.41 15.39 19.92
N THR A 422 -11.99 14.61 19.01
CA THR A 422 -13.02 15.01 18.04
C THR A 422 -13.90 13.80 17.77
N TRP A 423 -15.01 13.98 17.05
CA TRP A 423 -15.94 12.91 16.75
C TRP A 423 -16.55 13.05 15.35
N TRP A 424 -17.12 11.94 14.88
CA TRP A 424 -17.92 11.87 13.65
C TRP A 424 -19.25 11.18 13.95
N ASP A 425 -20.33 11.71 13.38
CA ASP A 425 -21.66 11.10 13.39
C ASP A 425 -22.21 11.04 11.97
N ALA A 426 -22.81 9.91 11.58
CA ALA A 426 -23.29 9.69 10.21
C ALA A 426 -24.29 10.75 9.71
N ARG A 427 -25.03 11.41 10.60
CA ARG A 427 -26.05 12.41 10.22
C ARG A 427 -25.47 13.82 10.09
N THR A 428 -24.43 14.13 10.84
CA THR A 428 -23.89 15.50 10.95
C THR A 428 -22.48 15.63 10.41
N GLY A 429 -21.81 14.52 10.13
CA GLY A 429 -20.42 14.47 9.69
C GLY A 429 -19.45 14.65 10.86
N TRP A 430 -18.27 15.17 10.54
CA TRP A 430 -17.25 15.49 11.53
C TRP A 430 -17.65 16.70 12.37
N ALA A 431 -17.30 16.67 13.65
CA ALA A 431 -17.36 17.84 14.52
C ALA A 431 -16.59 19.03 13.91
N SER A 432 -16.96 20.25 14.30
CA SER A 432 -16.39 21.48 13.72
C SER A 432 -14.87 21.58 13.89
N ASP A 433 -14.34 21.16 15.05
CA ASP A 433 -12.90 21.02 15.28
C ASP A 433 -12.60 20.15 16.51
N TRP A 434 -11.31 19.93 16.75
CA TRP A 434 -10.78 19.26 17.94
C TRP A 434 -10.89 20.12 19.20
N PHE A 435 -11.16 19.48 20.34
CA PHE A 435 -11.19 20.12 21.66
C PHE A 435 -10.25 19.40 22.64
N GLN A 436 -9.75 20.14 23.63
CA GLN A 436 -8.92 19.56 24.69
C GLN A 436 -9.81 18.87 25.72
N ILE A 437 -9.46 17.64 26.08
CA ILE A 437 -10.19 16.84 27.08
C ILE A 437 -9.81 17.35 28.47
N SER A 438 -10.70 18.10 29.11
CA SER A 438 -10.62 18.50 30.54
C SER A 438 -9.24 18.98 31.02
N GLY A 439 -8.50 19.72 30.19
CA GLY A 439 -7.18 20.25 30.54
C GLY A 439 -6.03 19.23 30.52
N GLY A 440 -6.25 18.00 30.04
CA GLY A 440 -5.26 16.92 30.05
C GLY A 440 -4.02 17.22 29.21
N VAL A 441 -2.87 16.71 29.68
CA VAL A 441 -1.56 16.83 29.03
C VAL A 441 -0.82 15.49 29.16
N ALA A 442 -0.42 14.92 28.03
CA ALA A 442 0.31 13.66 27.97
C ALA A 442 1.84 13.88 27.94
N ALA A 443 2.58 12.96 28.55
CA ALA A 443 4.03 12.88 28.42
C ALA A 443 4.46 12.77 26.95
N ASN A 444 5.73 13.12 26.68
CA ASN A 444 6.25 13.04 25.33
C ASN A 444 6.37 11.57 24.88
N GLY A 445 5.71 11.21 23.79
CA GLY A 445 5.64 9.84 23.27
C GLY A 445 4.48 9.00 23.82
N ALA A 446 3.79 9.44 24.88
CA ALA A 446 2.64 8.72 25.41
C ALA A 446 1.48 8.70 24.42
N THR A 447 0.73 7.59 24.44
CA THR A 447 -0.52 7.47 23.69
C THR A 447 -1.70 7.93 24.54
N VAL A 448 -2.74 8.45 23.89
CA VAL A 448 -4.07 8.62 24.50
C VAL A 448 -4.90 7.44 24.05
N THR A 449 -5.22 6.54 24.97
CA THR A 449 -6.00 5.32 24.67
C THR A 449 -7.42 5.51 25.17
N ALA A 450 -8.41 5.26 24.32
CA ALA A 450 -9.81 5.27 24.71
C ALA A 450 -10.41 3.86 24.64
N VAL A 451 -11.42 3.61 25.47
CA VAL A 451 -12.27 2.42 25.42
C VAL A 451 -13.72 2.81 25.65
N ALA A 452 -14.63 2.24 24.88
CA ALA A 452 -16.07 2.37 25.11
C ALA A 452 -16.56 1.16 25.92
N ARG A 453 -17.06 1.39 27.14
CA ARG A 453 -17.69 0.33 27.94
C ARG A 453 -19.10 0.01 27.48
N TYR A 454 -19.81 1.02 27.01
CA TYR A 454 -21.14 0.95 26.43
C TYR A 454 -21.39 2.23 25.60
N PRO A 455 -22.45 2.29 24.77
CA PRO A 455 -22.63 3.39 23.81
C PRO A 455 -22.62 4.80 24.37
N PHE A 456 -22.90 5.00 25.66
CA PHE A 456 -23.02 6.32 26.29
C PHE A 456 -21.89 6.63 27.28
N HIS A 457 -20.79 5.86 27.24
CA HIS A 457 -19.67 6.06 28.15
C HIS A 457 -18.33 5.69 27.54
N LEU A 458 -17.34 6.55 27.78
CA LEU A 458 -15.96 6.37 27.35
C LEU A 458 -15.03 6.55 28.54
N ASP A 459 -13.98 5.75 28.59
CA ASP A 459 -12.86 5.95 29.49
C ASP A 459 -11.61 6.22 28.65
N VAL A 460 -10.82 7.23 29.05
CA VAL A 460 -9.57 7.61 28.39
C VAL A 460 -8.39 7.55 29.36
N PHE A 461 -7.26 7.09 28.85
CA PHE A 461 -6.06 6.84 29.64
C PHE A 461 -4.82 7.41 28.95
N THR A 462 -3.89 7.92 29.74
CA THR A 462 -2.57 8.34 29.24
C THR A 462 -1.53 8.32 30.35
N VAL A 463 -0.26 8.39 29.98
CA VAL A 463 0.84 8.69 30.90
C VAL A 463 1.03 10.20 30.96
N GLY A 464 0.91 10.78 32.16
CA GLY A 464 1.10 12.21 32.40
C GLY A 464 2.57 12.63 32.40
N THR A 465 2.85 13.93 32.36
CA THR A 465 4.21 14.50 32.32
C THR A 465 5.07 14.19 33.57
N ASP A 466 4.44 13.71 34.64
CA ASP A 466 5.06 13.21 35.87
C ASP A 466 5.28 11.69 35.87
N ASN A 467 5.08 11.04 34.72
CA ASN A 467 5.21 9.61 34.49
C ASN A 467 4.22 8.71 35.26
N ARG A 468 3.11 9.28 35.77
CA ARG A 468 2.00 8.50 36.35
C ARG A 468 0.93 8.19 35.30
N VAL A 469 0.13 7.16 35.56
CA VAL A 469 -1.05 6.85 34.74
C VAL A 469 -2.21 7.72 35.20
N TYR A 470 -2.89 8.34 34.24
CA TYR A 470 -4.08 9.16 34.46
C TYR A 470 -5.27 8.59 33.70
N SER A 471 -6.46 8.82 34.27
CA SER A 471 -7.74 8.51 33.65
C SER A 471 -8.64 9.75 33.66
N ALA A 472 -9.45 9.88 32.61
CA ALA A 472 -10.67 10.68 32.59
C ALA A 472 -11.76 9.85 31.91
N TRP A 473 -13.01 10.28 32.04
CA TRP A 473 -14.14 9.57 31.43
C TRP A 473 -15.18 10.56 30.92
N TRP A 474 -16.01 10.10 30.00
CA TRP A 474 -17.15 10.84 29.48
C TRP A 474 -18.42 10.03 29.69
N ASP A 475 -19.48 10.69 30.13
CA ASP A 475 -20.83 10.14 30.14
C ASP A 475 -21.77 11.14 29.46
N GLU A 476 -22.68 10.64 28.63
CA GLU A 476 -23.60 11.47 27.84
C GLU A 476 -24.37 12.51 28.69
N ARG A 477 -24.67 12.18 29.95
CA ARG A 477 -25.46 13.05 30.84
C ARG A 477 -24.65 14.12 31.54
N SER A 478 -23.34 13.91 31.71
CA SER A 478 -22.50 14.77 32.55
C SER A 478 -21.27 15.33 31.82
N GLY A 479 -21.02 14.89 30.60
CA GLY A 479 -19.86 15.27 29.83
C GLY A 479 -18.58 14.64 30.38
N TRP A 480 -17.46 15.33 30.13
CA TRP A 480 -16.15 14.89 30.55
C TRP A 480 -15.88 15.15 32.03
N SER A 481 -15.33 14.17 32.73
CA SER A 481 -14.77 14.34 34.06
C SER A 481 -13.39 15.02 34.03
N THR A 482 -12.93 15.48 35.19
CA THR A 482 -11.54 15.94 35.36
C THR A 482 -10.59 14.75 35.36
N TRP A 483 -9.37 14.96 34.86
CA TRP A 483 -8.31 13.94 34.97
C TRP A 483 -7.96 13.63 36.42
N PHE A 484 -7.81 12.35 36.74
CA PHE A 484 -7.37 11.87 38.06
C PHE A 484 -6.27 10.81 37.92
N PRO A 485 -5.28 10.78 38.84
CA PRO A 485 -4.20 9.81 38.78
C PRO A 485 -4.66 8.42 39.27
N LEU A 486 -4.09 7.37 38.68
CA LEU A 486 -4.15 6.00 39.18
C LEU A 486 -2.85 5.71 39.95
N PRO A 487 -2.82 5.85 41.28
CA PRO A 487 -1.59 5.84 42.07
C PRO A 487 -0.95 4.45 42.12
N GLY A 488 0.34 4.40 42.48
CA GLY A 488 1.06 3.14 42.73
C GLY A 488 1.88 2.62 41.55
N ILE A 489 2.04 3.41 40.48
CA ILE A 489 2.91 3.08 39.35
C ILE A 489 3.71 4.30 38.87
N THR A 490 4.89 4.05 38.30
CA THR A 490 5.69 5.02 37.56
C THR A 490 6.14 4.38 36.26
N CYS A 491 5.67 4.92 35.15
CA CYS A 491 5.89 4.39 33.81
C CYS A 491 7.04 5.10 33.11
N ARG A 492 7.42 4.62 31.93
CA ARG A 492 8.20 5.44 31.01
C ARG A 492 7.30 6.52 30.38
N PRO A 493 7.85 7.69 30.00
CA PRO A 493 7.07 8.76 29.36
C PRO A 493 6.48 8.36 28.00
N ASP A 494 7.06 7.37 27.33
CA ASP A 494 6.62 6.83 26.03
C ASP A 494 5.73 5.57 26.17
N ALA A 495 5.33 5.19 27.39
CA ALA A 495 4.55 3.98 27.61
C ALA A 495 3.10 4.14 27.13
N THR A 496 2.58 3.07 26.52
CA THR A 496 1.15 2.92 26.22
C THR A 496 0.42 2.35 27.42
N VAL A 497 -0.74 2.93 27.74
CA VAL A 497 -1.72 2.31 28.64
C VAL A 497 -2.75 1.62 27.76
N THR A 498 -2.71 0.30 27.72
CA THR A 498 -3.69 -0.53 27.01
C THR A 498 -4.88 -0.74 27.92
N ALA A 499 -6.09 -0.53 27.39
CA ALA A 499 -7.34 -0.66 28.13
C ALA A 499 -8.28 -1.62 27.39
N VAL A 500 -8.87 -2.55 28.13
CA VAL A 500 -9.92 -3.45 27.61
C VAL A 500 -11.10 -3.48 28.57
N ALA A 501 -12.30 -3.57 28.01
CA ALA A 501 -13.52 -3.77 28.79
C ALA A 501 -13.96 -5.23 28.66
N ARG A 502 -14.10 -5.92 29.80
CA ARG A 502 -14.67 -7.28 29.82
C ARG A 502 -16.20 -7.26 29.73
N HIS A 503 -16.79 -6.23 30.33
CA HIS A 503 -18.21 -5.90 30.26
C HIS A 503 -18.41 -4.44 30.72
N ARG A 504 -19.65 -3.95 30.68
CA ARG A 504 -20.00 -2.56 30.98
C ARG A 504 -19.53 -2.03 32.34
N ASP A 505 -19.30 -2.90 33.32
CA ASP A 505 -19.02 -2.56 34.71
C ASP A 505 -17.60 -2.96 35.13
N HIS A 506 -16.74 -3.32 34.17
CA HIS A 506 -15.37 -3.77 34.44
C HIS A 506 -14.37 -3.38 33.36
N LEU A 507 -13.21 -2.89 33.78
CA LEU A 507 -12.07 -2.55 32.92
C LEU A 507 -10.79 -3.18 33.45
N ASP A 508 -9.92 -3.57 32.53
CA ASP A 508 -8.56 -3.99 32.83
C ASP A 508 -7.58 -3.10 32.07
N LEU A 509 -6.56 -2.62 32.78
CA LEU A 509 -5.46 -1.82 32.22
C LEU A 509 -4.15 -2.58 32.26
N PHE A 510 -3.34 -2.38 31.22
CA PHE A 510 -2.02 -2.96 31.08
C PHE A 510 -1.02 -1.90 30.63
N THR A 511 0.16 -1.89 31.22
CA THR A 511 1.25 -1.00 30.81
C THR A 511 2.60 -1.56 31.25
N THR A 512 3.68 -0.91 30.84
CA THR A 512 5.04 -1.20 31.29
C THR A 512 5.53 -0.15 32.27
N ALA A 513 5.91 -0.59 33.46
CA ALA A 513 6.54 0.28 34.45
C ALA A 513 7.93 0.75 33.95
N SER A 514 8.48 1.76 34.62
CA SER A 514 9.81 2.32 34.32
C SER A 514 10.95 1.30 34.41
N ASP A 515 10.78 0.21 35.17
CA ASP A 515 11.71 -0.92 35.28
C ASP A 515 11.42 -2.06 34.27
N GLY A 516 10.49 -1.85 33.34
CA GLY A 516 10.11 -2.80 32.30
C GLY A 516 9.09 -3.86 32.73
N LYS A 517 8.68 -3.91 34.00
CA LYS A 517 7.67 -4.87 34.46
C LYS A 517 6.34 -4.64 33.75
N ILE A 518 5.70 -5.75 33.36
CA ILE A 518 4.33 -5.73 32.82
C ILE A 518 3.37 -5.66 34.00
N MET A 519 2.67 -4.53 34.09
CA MET A 519 1.79 -4.20 35.21
C MET A 519 0.34 -4.20 34.77
N SER A 520 -0.53 -4.62 35.69
CA SER A 520 -1.98 -4.55 35.52
C SER A 520 -2.66 -3.89 36.72
N THR A 521 -3.78 -3.23 36.46
CA THR A 521 -4.80 -2.85 37.43
C THR A 521 -6.18 -3.03 36.78
N TRP A 522 -7.24 -3.03 37.57
CA TRP A 522 -8.60 -3.15 37.09
C TRP A 522 -9.54 -2.22 37.84
N TRP A 523 -10.69 -1.93 37.24
CA TRP A 523 -11.78 -1.17 37.83
C TRP A 523 -13.06 -2.00 37.81
N ASP A 524 -13.81 -1.96 38.91
CA ASP A 524 -15.18 -2.49 38.99
C ASP A 524 -16.13 -1.42 39.51
N ALA A 525 -17.34 -1.37 38.97
CA ALA A 525 -18.33 -0.37 39.36
C ALA A 525 -18.68 -0.37 40.86
N ARG A 526 -18.50 -1.49 41.58
CA ARG A 526 -18.82 -1.64 43.00
C ARG A 526 -17.66 -1.27 43.91
N SER A 527 -16.42 -1.56 43.51
CA SER A 527 -15.23 -1.40 44.36
C SER A 527 -14.26 -0.31 43.91
N GLY A 528 -14.46 0.25 42.72
CA GLY A 528 -13.52 1.20 42.12
C GLY A 528 -12.24 0.52 41.62
N TRP A 529 -11.16 1.29 41.59
CA TRP A 529 -9.85 0.85 41.10
C TRP A 529 -9.11 -0.03 42.12
N ALA A 530 -8.55 -1.13 41.64
CA ALA A 530 -7.61 -1.96 42.39
C ALA A 530 -6.19 -1.36 42.42
N GLY A 531 -5.34 -1.89 43.30
CA GLY A 531 -3.91 -1.59 43.30
C GLY A 531 -3.20 -2.26 42.12
N TRP A 532 -2.14 -1.62 41.62
CA TRP A 532 -1.30 -2.19 40.57
C TRP A 532 -0.55 -3.44 41.05
N PHE A 533 -0.47 -4.45 40.18
CA PHE A 533 0.31 -5.67 40.42
C PHE A 533 1.07 -6.08 39.16
N GLN A 534 2.17 -6.82 39.33
CA GLN A 534 2.92 -7.36 38.21
C GLN A 534 2.25 -8.63 37.69
N VAL A 535 2.05 -8.73 36.36
CA VAL A 535 1.41 -9.88 35.73
C VAL A 535 2.41 -11.03 35.62
N SER A 536 2.27 -12.05 36.46
CA SER A 536 3.04 -13.30 36.41
C SER A 536 4.56 -13.13 36.26
N GLY A 537 5.14 -12.09 36.88
CA GLY A 537 6.58 -11.81 36.79
C GLY A 537 7.05 -11.28 35.42
N GLY A 538 6.15 -10.93 34.51
CA GLY A 538 6.47 -10.50 33.15
C GLY A 538 7.28 -9.21 33.08
N VAL A 539 8.20 -9.16 32.12
CA VAL A 539 9.05 -8.01 31.81
C VAL A 539 9.12 -7.85 30.29
N ALA A 540 8.79 -6.67 29.79
CA ALA A 540 8.84 -6.37 28.37
C ALA A 540 10.18 -5.75 27.96
N SER A 541 10.51 -5.86 26.67
CA SER A 541 11.58 -5.09 26.05
C SER A 541 11.32 -3.59 26.21
N ALA A 542 12.39 -2.79 26.31
CA ALA A 542 12.27 -1.35 26.48
C ALA A 542 11.51 -0.70 25.29
N GLY A 543 10.41 -0.02 25.60
CA GLY A 543 9.54 0.63 24.60
C GLY A 543 8.45 -0.27 24.02
N SER A 544 8.43 -1.58 24.33
CA SER A 544 7.37 -2.47 23.84
C SER A 544 6.08 -2.26 24.64
N PRO A 545 4.95 -1.98 23.97
CA PRO A 545 3.65 -1.96 24.62
C PRO A 545 3.16 -3.38 24.91
N VAL A 546 2.15 -3.48 25.80
CA VAL A 546 1.45 -4.73 26.10
C VAL A 546 0.12 -4.71 25.35
N THR A 547 -0.11 -5.66 24.47
CA THR A 547 -1.40 -5.82 23.78
C THR A 547 -2.28 -6.76 24.58
N ALA A 548 -3.57 -6.42 24.70
CA ALA A 548 -4.55 -7.23 25.40
C ALA A 548 -5.74 -7.52 24.48
N VAL A 549 -6.22 -8.75 24.49
CA VAL A 549 -7.41 -9.19 23.74
C VAL A 549 -8.36 -9.90 24.70
N VAL A 550 -9.60 -9.42 24.80
CA VAL A 550 -10.67 -10.10 25.53
C VAL A 550 -11.38 -11.04 24.57
N ARG A 551 -11.27 -12.35 24.81
CA ARG A 551 -11.96 -13.36 23.99
C ARG A 551 -13.43 -13.50 24.40
N TYR A 552 -13.67 -13.44 25.71
CA TYR A 552 -14.99 -13.44 26.33
C TYR A 552 -14.87 -12.91 27.76
N THR A 553 -16.00 -12.63 28.43
CA THR A 553 -16.06 -11.90 29.71
C THR A 553 -15.13 -12.42 30.82
N ASN A 554 -14.82 -13.72 30.80
CA ASN A 554 -14.02 -14.41 31.81
C ASN A 554 -12.63 -14.80 31.33
N HIS A 555 -12.21 -14.35 30.15
CA HIS A 555 -10.92 -14.73 29.57
C HIS A 555 -10.29 -13.61 28.72
N MET A 556 -9.00 -13.39 28.93
CA MET A 556 -8.20 -12.48 28.13
C MET A 556 -6.78 -13.00 27.94
N ASP A 557 -6.15 -12.55 26.86
CA ASP A 557 -4.78 -12.86 26.51
C ASP A 557 -3.96 -11.57 26.45
N LEU A 558 -2.70 -11.63 26.90
CA LEU A 558 -1.72 -10.57 26.75
C LEU A 558 -0.59 -11.00 25.83
N PHE A 559 -0.05 -10.04 25.09
CA PHE A 559 1.09 -10.22 24.20
C PHE A 559 2.11 -9.11 24.36
N ALA A 560 3.39 -9.47 24.39
CA ALA A 560 4.49 -8.51 24.47
C ALA A 560 5.78 -9.09 23.87
N VAL A 561 6.70 -8.20 23.50
CA VAL A 561 8.08 -8.58 23.18
C VAL A 561 8.89 -8.61 24.47
N GLY A 562 9.53 -9.75 24.76
CA GLY A 562 10.40 -9.93 25.92
C GLY A 562 11.76 -9.25 25.77
N THR A 563 12.53 -9.20 26.85
CA THR A 563 13.88 -8.59 26.88
C THR A 563 14.92 -9.34 26.03
N ASP A 564 14.62 -10.58 25.66
CA ASP A 564 15.39 -11.43 24.73
C ASP A 564 14.89 -11.35 23.28
N ASN A 565 14.01 -10.38 22.99
CA ASN A 565 13.37 -10.12 21.69
C ASN A 565 12.37 -11.19 21.24
N ARG A 566 12.05 -12.18 22.08
CA ARG A 566 11.04 -13.17 21.76
C ARG A 566 9.63 -12.66 22.00
N ILE A 567 8.68 -13.23 21.27
CA ILE A 567 7.25 -12.93 21.40
C ILE A 567 6.68 -13.83 22.49
N TYR A 568 6.08 -13.21 23.51
CA TYR A 568 5.50 -13.90 24.65
C TYR A 568 4.00 -13.66 24.75
N SER A 569 3.31 -14.67 25.28
CA SER A 569 1.92 -14.57 25.68
C SER A 569 1.73 -15.05 27.12
N THR A 570 0.70 -14.52 27.77
CA THR A 570 0.08 -15.08 28.97
C THR A 570 -1.43 -14.85 28.86
N TRP A 571 -2.20 -15.51 29.72
CA TRP A 571 -3.66 -15.37 29.73
C TRP A 571 -4.18 -15.35 31.16
N TRP A 572 -5.40 -14.83 31.32
CA TRP A 572 -6.14 -14.82 32.56
C TRP A 572 -7.50 -15.49 32.38
N HIS A 573 -7.92 -16.25 33.38
CA HIS A 573 -9.28 -16.74 33.51
C HIS A 573 -9.79 -16.48 34.94
N ASP A 574 -11.08 -16.19 35.10
CA ASP A 574 -11.66 -15.79 36.40
C ASP A 574 -11.50 -16.84 37.51
N THR A 575 -11.53 -18.13 37.16
CA THR A 575 -11.37 -19.24 38.12
C THR A 575 -9.92 -19.63 38.42
N THR A 576 -8.98 -19.40 37.51
CA THR A 576 -7.57 -19.86 37.65
C THR A 576 -6.58 -18.72 37.84
N GLY A 577 -7.01 -17.48 37.62
CA GLY A 577 -6.14 -16.32 37.59
C GLY A 577 -5.20 -16.31 36.39
N TRP A 578 -4.07 -15.61 36.56
CA TRP A 578 -3.05 -15.44 35.53
C TRP A 578 -2.17 -16.68 35.36
N ALA A 579 -1.95 -17.08 34.12
CA ALA A 579 -1.00 -18.13 33.75
C ALA A 579 0.46 -17.60 33.75
N ALA A 580 1.42 -18.53 33.68
CA ALA A 580 2.82 -18.19 33.45
C ALA A 580 3.02 -17.73 31.99
N TRP A 581 3.99 -16.83 31.78
CA TRP A 581 4.38 -16.40 30.44
C TRP A 581 5.02 -17.55 29.66
N PHE A 582 4.66 -17.68 28.38
CA PHE A 582 5.22 -18.67 27.46
C PHE A 582 5.55 -18.03 26.12
N ASN A 583 6.54 -18.60 25.41
CA ASN A 583 6.94 -18.13 24.10
C ASN A 583 5.96 -18.61 23.02
N VAL A 584 5.57 -17.72 22.12
CA VAL A 584 4.63 -18.02 21.04
C VAL A 584 5.41 -18.58 19.85
N SER A 585 5.43 -19.90 19.71
CA SER A 585 5.98 -20.63 18.54
C SER A 585 7.38 -20.21 18.09
N GLY A 586 8.29 -19.91 19.02
CA GLY A 586 9.65 -19.48 18.68
C GLY A 586 9.76 -18.06 18.13
N GLY A 587 8.66 -17.30 18.11
CA GLY A 587 8.57 -15.98 17.47
C GLY A 587 9.56 -14.98 18.04
N VAL A 588 10.09 -14.14 17.15
CA VAL A 588 11.03 -13.07 17.46
C VAL A 588 10.52 -11.79 16.80
N ALA A 589 10.55 -10.69 17.54
CA ALA A 589 10.19 -9.38 17.06
C ALA A 589 11.28 -8.37 17.40
N LYS A 590 11.28 -7.23 16.72
CA LYS A 590 12.23 -6.17 17.00
C LYS A 590 12.01 -5.61 18.43
N PRO A 591 13.06 -5.38 19.23
CA PRO A 591 12.91 -4.78 20.57
C PRO A 591 12.22 -3.43 20.49
N GLY A 592 11.26 -3.18 21.39
CA GLY A 592 10.46 -1.96 21.40
C GLY A 592 9.24 -1.97 20.47
N SER A 593 8.99 -3.06 19.73
CA SER A 593 7.82 -3.17 18.85
C SER A 593 6.57 -3.64 19.60
N GLN A 594 5.40 -3.36 19.01
CA GLN A 594 4.11 -3.93 19.38
C GLN A 594 3.91 -5.32 18.76
N ILE A 595 3.14 -6.16 19.44
CA ILE A 595 2.47 -7.34 18.85
C ILE A 595 1.01 -7.00 18.66
N ALA A 596 0.54 -6.88 17.42
CA ALA A 596 -0.88 -6.66 17.18
C ALA A 596 -1.62 -8.00 17.27
N ALA A 597 -2.80 -7.97 17.87
CA ALA A 597 -3.59 -9.18 18.07
C ALA A 597 -5.08 -8.87 17.99
N LEU A 598 -5.86 -9.81 17.48
CA LEU A 598 -7.32 -9.77 17.51
C LEU A 598 -7.88 -11.19 17.70
N THR A 599 -9.15 -11.24 18.07
CA THR A 599 -9.95 -12.46 18.01
C THR A 599 -11.06 -12.25 16.99
N ARG A 600 -11.18 -13.18 16.03
CA ARG A 600 -12.21 -13.15 14.98
C ARG A 600 -13.40 -14.06 15.30
N VAL A 601 -13.14 -15.08 16.11
CA VAL A 601 -14.12 -15.92 16.81
C VAL A 601 -13.55 -16.31 18.17
N THR A 602 -14.41 -16.68 19.12
CA THR A 602 -14.05 -16.93 20.52
C THR A 602 -12.88 -17.89 20.72
N GLU A 603 -12.73 -18.90 19.86
CA GLU A 603 -11.69 -19.94 19.91
C GLU A 603 -10.54 -19.72 18.91
N HIS A 604 -10.33 -18.48 18.46
CA HIS A 604 -9.26 -18.12 17.54
C HIS A 604 -8.59 -16.79 17.89
N LEU A 605 -7.28 -16.73 17.72
CA LEU A 605 -6.47 -15.52 17.82
C LEU A 605 -5.57 -15.40 16.60
N ASP A 606 -5.43 -14.18 16.10
CA ASP A 606 -4.51 -13.83 15.02
C ASP A 606 -3.51 -12.80 15.55
N LEU A 607 -2.22 -13.08 15.39
CA LEU A 607 -1.11 -12.24 15.83
C LEU A 607 -0.32 -11.74 14.64
N PHE A 608 0.17 -10.50 14.77
CA PHE A 608 0.99 -9.84 13.78
C PHE A 608 2.16 -9.12 14.46
N ALA A 609 3.35 -9.23 13.87
CA ALA A 609 4.55 -8.62 14.42
C ALA A 609 5.51 -8.17 13.30
N VAL A 610 6.27 -7.10 13.57
CA VAL A 610 7.42 -6.73 12.73
C VAL A 610 8.64 -7.49 13.22
N GLY A 611 9.17 -8.36 12.35
CA GLY A 611 10.37 -9.15 12.59
C GLY A 611 11.64 -8.30 12.73
N THR A 612 12.73 -8.94 13.14
CA THR A 612 14.04 -8.25 13.27
C THR A 612 14.62 -7.79 11.94
N ASP A 613 14.15 -8.38 10.84
CA ASP A 613 14.47 -8.05 9.45
C ASP A 613 13.61 -6.90 8.89
N GLY A 614 12.64 -6.39 9.65
CA GLY A 614 11.72 -5.34 9.22
C GLY A 614 10.50 -5.86 8.45
N THR A 615 10.33 -7.17 8.30
CA THR A 615 9.18 -7.73 7.58
C THR A 615 8.01 -7.98 8.52
N VAL A 616 6.78 -7.90 8.01
CA VAL A 616 5.58 -8.27 8.78
C VAL A 616 5.37 -9.78 8.75
N TYR A 617 5.20 -10.37 9.93
CA TYR A 617 4.89 -11.77 10.13
C TYR A 617 3.54 -11.93 10.81
N SER A 618 2.91 -13.08 10.58
CA SER A 618 1.73 -13.50 11.30
C SER A 618 1.89 -14.91 11.85
N THR A 619 1.09 -15.20 12.87
CA THR A 619 0.81 -16.53 13.38
C THR A 619 -0.62 -16.54 13.93
N TRP A 620 -1.16 -17.71 14.19
CA TRP A 620 -2.49 -17.84 14.76
C TRP A 620 -2.56 -18.95 15.80
N TRP A 621 -3.58 -18.88 16.65
CA TRP A 621 -3.94 -19.93 17.60
C TRP A 621 -5.37 -20.37 17.34
N ASP A 622 -5.59 -21.68 17.40
CA ASP A 622 -6.91 -22.31 17.42
C ASP A 622 -7.01 -23.27 18.61
N ALA A 623 -8.16 -23.32 19.27
CA ALA A 623 -8.36 -24.17 20.44
C ALA A 623 -8.12 -25.67 20.21
N SER A 624 -8.37 -26.15 18.99
CA SER A 624 -8.18 -27.56 18.63
C SER A 624 -6.74 -27.90 18.23
N GLY A 625 -6.00 -26.92 17.69
CA GLY A 625 -4.68 -27.12 17.09
C GLY A 625 -3.51 -26.49 17.87
N GLY A 626 -3.78 -25.58 18.80
CA GLY A 626 -2.77 -24.76 19.45
C GLY A 626 -2.22 -23.67 18.53
N TRP A 627 -1.00 -23.22 18.81
CA TRP A 627 -0.32 -22.18 18.03
C TRP A 627 0.29 -22.74 16.75
N ALA A 628 0.07 -22.05 15.64
CA ALA A 628 0.76 -22.29 14.38
C ALA A 628 2.22 -21.77 14.42
N GLY A 629 3.00 -22.12 13.40
CA GLY A 629 4.31 -21.50 13.16
C GLY A 629 4.16 -20.05 12.69
N TRP A 630 5.22 -19.26 12.82
CA TRP A 630 5.27 -17.92 12.22
C TRP A 630 5.52 -18.01 10.71
N PHE A 631 4.78 -17.22 9.95
CA PHE A 631 4.93 -17.09 8.50
C PHE A 631 4.93 -15.62 8.10
N GLN A 632 5.58 -15.32 7.00
CA GLN A 632 5.72 -13.96 6.51
C GLN A 632 4.45 -13.53 5.76
N LEU A 633 3.94 -12.33 6.06
CA LEU A 633 2.78 -11.74 5.40
C LEU A 633 3.11 -11.30 3.97
N GLY A 634 2.27 -11.71 3.02
CA GLY A 634 2.35 -11.42 1.58
C GLY A 634 1.47 -12.40 0.81
N ILE A 635 1.49 -12.39 -0.53
CA ILE A 635 0.66 -13.31 -1.34
C ILE A 635 0.95 -14.77 -0.98
N THR A 636 -0.03 -15.55 -0.56
CA THR A 636 0.13 -16.99 -0.24
C THR A 636 -0.91 -17.84 -0.94
#